data_AF-A0A416Z6Q2-F1
#
_entry.id   AF-A0A416Z6Q2-F1
#
_cell.length_a   1.000
_cell.length_b   1.000
_cell.length_c   1.000
_cell.angle_alpha   90.00
_cell.angle_beta   90.00
_cell.angle_gamma   90.00
#
_symmetry.space_group_name_H-M   'P 1'
#
loop_
_entity.id
_entity.type
_entity.pdbx_description
1 polymer ?
#
loop_
_entity_poly.entity_id
_entity_poly.type
_entity_poly.pdbx_seq_one_letter_code
_entity_poly.pdbx_strand_id
1 'polypeptide(L)'
;MYDYMKALQKRFDRQEHSELDKQVEYAQEELRRDIDAAGRGKLLRLLDAQNTLLVESKLMSFTAGFKLAWGMAKELEADGLYSFEREEEEHICHPAEQED
;
A
#
# COMPACT_ATOMS: atom_id res chain seq x y z
N MET A 1 13.84 -17.28 5.63
CA MET A 1 13.68 -15.83 5.36
C MET A 1 13.08 -15.57 3.96
N TYR A 2 13.57 -16.23 2.90
CA TYR A 2 13.02 -16.13 1.53
C TYR A 2 11.54 -16.56 1.40
N ASP A 3 11.12 -17.60 2.13
CA ASP A 3 9.73 -18.09 2.06
C ASP A 3 8.71 -17.13 2.66
N TYR A 4 9.13 -16.34 3.66
CA TYR A 4 8.28 -15.32 4.30
C TYR A 4 7.99 -14.16 3.34
N MET A 5 9.01 -13.62 2.67
CA MET A 5 8.82 -12.57 1.65
C MET A 5 7.96 -13.06 0.48
N LYS A 6 8.11 -14.31 0.06
CA LYS A 6 7.29 -14.91 -1.00
C LYS A 6 5.82 -15.08 -0.59
N ALA A 7 5.57 -15.43 0.66
CA ALA A 7 4.23 -15.52 1.23
C ALA A 7 3.57 -14.15 1.38
N LEU A 8 4.34 -13.14 1.78
CA LEU A 8 3.89 -11.76 1.89
C LEU A 8 3.54 -11.21 0.50
N GLN A 9 4.41 -11.40 -0.48
CA GLN A 9 4.19 -10.98 -1.86
C GLN A 9 2.94 -11.63 -2.47
N LYS A 10 2.71 -12.93 -2.28
CA LYS A 10 1.46 -13.59 -2.74
C LYS A 10 0.19 -13.01 -2.12
N ARG A 11 0.24 -12.48 -0.89
CA ARG A 11 -0.93 -11.87 -0.22
C ARG A 11 -1.23 -10.48 -0.78
N PHE A 12 -0.22 -9.75 -1.23
CA PHE A 12 -0.37 -8.42 -1.84
C PHE A 12 -0.54 -8.45 -3.36
N ASP A 13 -0.01 -9.46 -4.05
CA ASP A 13 -0.15 -9.65 -5.50
C ASP A 13 -1.57 -10.11 -5.90
N ARG A 14 -2.38 -10.58 -4.94
CA ARG A 14 -3.76 -10.99 -5.20
C ARG A 14 -4.67 -9.76 -5.24
N GLN A 15 -4.50 -8.94 -6.27
CA GLN A 15 -5.43 -7.87 -6.56
C GLN A 15 -6.32 -8.28 -7.74
N GLU A 16 -7.49 -8.82 -7.41
CA GLU A 16 -8.54 -9.16 -8.37
C GLU A 16 -9.14 -7.86 -8.90
N HIS A 17 -8.54 -7.29 -9.97
CA HIS A 17 -9.07 -6.08 -10.64
C HIS A 17 -10.17 -6.40 -11.65
N SER A 18 -10.65 -7.65 -11.71
CA SER A 18 -11.53 -8.14 -12.78
C SER A 18 -12.81 -7.33 -13.01
N GLU A 19 -13.30 -6.62 -11.99
CA GLU A 19 -14.48 -5.76 -12.07
C GLU A 19 -14.13 -4.34 -12.53
N LEU A 20 -13.00 -3.80 -12.06
CA LEU A 20 -12.44 -2.52 -12.49
C LEU A 20 -12.02 -2.57 -13.96
N ASP A 21 -11.38 -3.65 -14.39
CA ASP A 21 -10.96 -3.84 -15.78
C ASP A 21 -12.16 -3.80 -16.74
N LYS A 22 -13.27 -4.45 -16.35
CA LYS A 22 -14.54 -4.40 -17.12
C LYS A 22 -15.14 -3.00 -17.15
N GLN A 23 -15.11 -2.26 -16.04
CA GLN A 23 -15.60 -0.89 -16.00
C GLN A 23 -14.76 0.03 -16.89
N VAL A 24 -13.44 -0.14 -16.88
CA VAL A 24 -12.51 0.61 -17.75
C VAL A 24 -12.78 0.30 -19.22
N GLU A 25 -12.98 -0.97 -19.57
CA GLU A 25 -13.29 -1.40 -20.94
C GLU A 25 -14.61 -0.79 -21.43
N TYR A 26 -15.68 -0.87 -20.63
CA TYR A 26 -16.98 -0.27 -20.96
C TYR A 26 -16.88 1.25 -21.14
N ALA A 27 -16.23 1.95 -20.21
CA ALA A 27 -16.04 3.40 -20.30
C ALA A 27 -15.21 3.79 -21.53
N GLN A 28 -14.22 2.97 -21.91
CA GLN A 28 -13.43 3.19 -23.11
C GLN A 28 -14.26 3.02 -24.40
N GLU A 29 -15.15 2.03 -24.44
CA GLU A 29 -16.06 1.83 -25.57
C GLU A 29 -17.06 2.98 -25.76
N GLU A 30 -17.68 3.43 -24.67
CA GLU A 30 -18.61 4.56 -24.66
C GLU A 30 -17.91 5.83 -25.17
N LEU A 31 -16.73 6.11 -24.63
CA LEU A 31 -15.97 7.30 -24.95
C LEU A 31 -15.41 7.30 -26.40
N ARG A 32 -15.19 6.11 -27.00
CA ARG A 32 -14.83 5.99 -28.42
C ARG A 32 -15.98 6.35 -29.37
N ARG A 33 -17.23 6.14 -28.96
CA ARG A 33 -18.42 6.45 -29.78
C ARG A 33 -18.71 7.94 -29.83
N ASP A 34 -18.45 8.64 -28.72
CA ASP A 34 -18.95 10.01 -28.53
C ASP A 34 -17.90 11.11 -28.76
N ILE A 35 -16.60 10.79 -28.72
CA ILE A 35 -15.52 11.80 -28.80
C ILE A 35 -14.81 11.80 -30.16
N ASP A 36 -14.61 13.01 -30.72
CA ASP A 36 -13.84 13.24 -31.94
C ASP A 36 -12.32 12.99 -31.77
N ALA A 37 -11.56 12.99 -32.88
CA ALA A 37 -10.13 12.71 -32.83
C ALA A 37 -9.32 13.69 -31.96
N ALA A 38 -9.70 14.97 -31.92
CA ALA A 38 -9.02 15.98 -31.13
C ALA A 38 -9.33 15.83 -29.63
N GLY A 39 -10.58 15.51 -29.28
CA GLY A 39 -11.00 15.19 -27.91
C GLY A 39 -10.30 13.95 -27.37
N ARG A 40 -10.16 12.90 -28.18
CA ARG A 40 -9.40 11.69 -27.80
C ARG A 40 -7.93 12.02 -27.49
N GLY A 41 -7.30 12.87 -28.30
CA GLY A 41 -5.92 13.32 -28.06
C GLY A 41 -5.76 14.11 -26.77
N LYS A 42 -6.72 14.96 -26.41
CA LYS A 42 -6.71 15.70 -25.14
C LYS A 42 -6.90 14.77 -23.94
N LEU A 43 -7.81 13.81 -24.04
CA LEU A 43 -8.06 12.86 -22.95
C LEU A 43 -6.84 11.97 -22.68
N LEU A 44 -6.18 11.47 -23.73
CA LEU A 44 -4.96 10.66 -23.58
C LEU A 44 -3.87 11.45 -22.82
N ARG A 45 -3.66 12.73 -23.19
CA ARG A 45 -2.71 13.59 -22.47
C ARG A 45 -3.08 13.82 -21.00
N LEU A 46 -4.37 13.97 -20.71
CA LEU A 46 -4.85 14.10 -19.32
C LEU A 46 -4.60 12.81 -18.53
N LEU A 47 -4.85 11.66 -19.14
CA LEU A 47 -4.66 10.34 -18.54
C LEU A 47 -3.18 10.06 -18.28
N ASP A 48 -2.29 10.43 -19.21
CA ASP A 48 -0.83 10.36 -19.03
C ASP A 48 -0.35 11.27 -17.89
N ALA A 49 -0.88 12.50 -17.82
CA ALA A 49 -0.57 13.43 -16.73
C ALA A 49 -1.05 12.89 -15.37
N GLN A 50 -2.27 12.36 -15.30
CA GLN A 50 -2.81 11.75 -14.09
C GLN A 50 -1.98 10.53 -13.65
N ASN A 51 -1.59 9.67 -14.59
CA ASN A 51 -0.74 8.50 -14.30
C ASN A 51 0.61 8.92 -13.74
N THR A 52 1.23 9.95 -14.31
CA THR A 52 2.51 10.50 -13.83
C THR A 52 2.36 11.02 -12.40
N LEU A 53 1.34 11.85 -12.14
CA LEU A 53 1.05 12.38 -10.81
C LEU A 53 0.74 11.27 -9.79
N LEU A 54 0.02 10.22 -10.20
CA LEU A 54 -0.29 9.08 -9.32
C LEU A 54 0.97 8.31 -8.93
N VAL A 55 1.89 8.07 -9.87
CA VAL A 55 3.18 7.43 -9.60
C VAL A 55 4.01 8.27 -8.64
N GLU A 56 4.13 9.57 -8.89
CA GLU A 56 4.87 10.49 -8.02
C GLU A 56 4.27 10.52 -6.60
N SER A 57 2.95 10.66 -6.49
CA SER A 57 2.25 10.66 -5.20
C SER A 57 2.44 9.36 -4.42
N LYS A 58 2.32 8.20 -5.10
CA LYS A 58 2.57 6.89 -4.48
C LYS A 58 4.02 6.77 -3.99
N LEU A 59 4.99 7.20 -4.79
CA LEU A 59 6.41 7.17 -4.40
C LEU A 59 6.69 8.10 -3.22
N MET A 60 6.12 9.31 -3.22
CA MET A 60 6.25 10.27 -2.12
C MET A 60 5.65 9.73 -0.83
N SER A 61 4.43 9.18 -0.90
CA SER A 61 3.74 8.59 0.26
C SER A 61 4.53 7.39 0.81
N PHE A 62 4.98 6.49 -0.05
CA PHE A 62 5.84 5.37 0.35
C PHE A 62 7.13 5.85 1.02
N THR A 63 7.81 6.83 0.43
CA THR A 63 9.07 7.38 0.98
C THR A 63 8.84 8.04 2.35
N ALA A 64 7.74 8.76 2.52
CA ALA A 64 7.37 9.36 3.80
C ALA A 64 7.07 8.28 4.85
N GLY A 65 6.29 7.25 4.50
CA GLY A 65 6.00 6.11 5.37
C GLY A 65 7.27 5.35 5.76
N PHE A 66 8.18 5.12 4.82
CA PHE A 66 9.48 4.50 5.09
C PHE A 66 10.32 5.34 6.06
N LYS A 67 10.43 6.65 5.83
CA LYS A 67 11.16 7.56 6.74
C LYS A 67 10.58 7.54 8.15
N LEU A 68 9.26 7.50 8.27
CA LEU A 68 8.58 7.41 9.56
C LEU A 68 8.89 6.08 10.27
N ALA A 69 8.66 4.96 9.59
CA ALA A 69 8.95 3.62 10.15
C ALA A 69 10.42 3.47 10.54
N TRP A 70 11.34 4.03 9.74
CA TRP A 70 12.77 4.04 10.05
C TRP A 70 13.11 4.90 11.26
N GLY A 71 12.46 6.06 11.42
CA GLY A 71 12.59 6.89 12.62
C GLY A 71 12.13 6.16 13.87
N MET A 72 10.95 5.54 13.82
CA MET A 72 10.42 4.72 14.91
C MET A 72 11.33 3.54 15.27
N ALA A 73 11.84 2.82 14.27
CA ALA A 73 12.76 1.70 14.50
C ALA A 73 14.03 2.16 15.23
N LYS A 74 14.59 3.32 14.86
CA LYS A 74 15.76 3.89 15.53
C LYS A 74 15.47 4.33 16.97
N GLU A 75 14.30 4.90 17.23
CA GLU A 75 13.89 5.28 18.59
C GLU A 75 13.74 4.04 19.47
N LEU A 76 13.11 2.97 18.96
CA LEU A 76 13.00 1.69 19.65
C LEU A 76 14.34 0.97 19.84
N GLU A 77 15.29 1.15 18.92
CA GLU A 77 16.67 0.65 19.12
C GLU A 77 17.41 1.42 20.22
N ALA A 78 17.13 2.72 20.38
CA ALA A 78 17.79 3.58 21.37
C ALA A 78 17.31 3.32 22.81
N ASP A 79 16.03 2.97 23.00
CA ASP A 79 15.47 2.56 24.29
C ASP A 79 15.69 1.06 24.60
N GLY A 80 16.45 0.36 23.76
CA GLY A 80 16.66 -1.08 23.81
C GLY A 80 15.59 -1.82 23.01
N LEU A 81 16.02 -2.69 22.08
CA LEU A 81 15.16 -3.36 21.09
C LEU A 81 13.79 -3.74 21.66
N TYR A 82 12.74 -3.14 21.11
CA TYR A 82 11.37 -3.58 21.35
C TYR A 82 11.25 -5.07 21.02
N SER A 83 10.91 -5.87 22.03
CA SER A 83 10.71 -7.32 21.93
C SER A 83 9.22 -7.61 22.02
N PHE A 84 8.62 -7.97 20.88
CA PHE A 84 7.23 -8.44 20.83
C PHE A 84 7.01 -9.65 21.77
N GLU A 85 8.00 -10.54 21.88
CA GLU A 85 7.97 -11.67 22.80
C GLU A 85 7.90 -11.21 24.27
N ARG A 86 8.58 -10.12 24.63
CA ARG A 86 8.57 -9.57 26.00
C ARG A 86 7.24 -8.87 26.34
N GLU A 87 6.66 -8.13 25.39
CA GLU A 87 5.34 -7.51 25.57
C GLU A 87 4.24 -8.56 25.70
N GLU A 88 4.30 -9.62 24.88
CA GLU A 88 3.37 -10.76 24.96
C GLU A 88 3.54 -11.53 26.29
N GLU A 89 4.78 -11.72 26.78
CA GLU A 89 5.06 -12.26 28.12
C GLU A 89 4.50 -11.40 29.27
N GLU A 90 4.69 -10.07 29.24
CA GLU A 90 4.13 -9.15 30.26
C GLU A 90 2.59 -9.17 30.26
N HIS A 91 1.96 -9.23 29.08
CA HIS A 91 0.51 -9.36 28.97
C HIS A 91 -0.05 -10.69 29.49
N ILE A 92 0.72 -11.78 29.42
CA ILE A 92 0.34 -13.09 29.97
C ILE A 92 0.61 -13.18 31.48
N CYS A 93 1.62 -12.47 31.99
CA CYS A 93 2.00 -12.48 33.40
C CYS A 93 1.14 -11.55 34.27
N HIS A 94 0.67 -10.41 33.74
CA HIS A 94 -0.13 -9.45 34.52
C HIS A 94 -1.51 -9.92 35.03
N PRO A 95 -2.23 -10.87 34.40
CA PRO A 95 -3.45 -11.45 34.98
C PRO A 95 -3.19 -12.42 36.13
N ALA A 96 -1.96 -12.95 36.27
CA ALA A 96 -1.64 -14.00 37.25
C ALA A 96 -1.21 -13.44 38.62
N GLU A 97 -1.00 -12.13 38.76
CA GLU A 97 -0.51 -11.51 40.00
C GLU A 97 -1.58 -10.70 40.77
N GLN A 98 -2.87 -10.79 40.39
CA GLN A 98 -3.98 -10.14 41.12
C GLN A 98 -4.90 -11.12 41.88
N GLU A 99 -4.46 -12.35 42.11
CA GLU A 99 -5.07 -13.24 43.09
C GLU A 99 -4.07 -13.59 44.20
N ASP A 100 -3.92 -12.69 45.17
CA ASP A 100 -3.71 -12.99 46.61
C ASP A 100 -3.99 -11.75 47.48
#